data_AF-A0A2D8S866-F1
#
_entry.id   AF-A0A2D8S866-F1
#
_cell.length_a   1.000
_cell.length_b   1.000
_cell.length_c   1.000
_cell.angle_alpha   90.00
_cell.angle_beta   90.00
_cell.angle_gamma   90.00
#
_symmetry.space_group_name_H-M   'P 1'
#
loop_
_entity.id
_entity.type
_entity.pdbx_description
1 polymer ?
#
loop_
_entity_poly.entity_id
_entity_poly.type
_entity_poly.pdbx_seq_one_letter_code
_entity_poly.pdbx_strand_id
1 'polypeptide(L)'
;MNKMVNGEIIAMTAEEIAADQLEDAYILQKTWSNVRLKRNALLAESDWRAMSDLTLSDEWKTYRQALRDITTQTDAISISANSYVVDNIIWPEVPGAVINS
;
A
#
# COMPACT_ATOMS: atom_id res chain seq x y z
N MET A 1 1.83 -26.00 8.76
CA MET A 1 2.66 -25.28 9.74
C MET A 1 2.40 -25.92 11.08
N ASN A 2 3.45 -26.34 11.80
CA ASN A 2 3.30 -27.08 13.04
C ASN A 2 3.88 -26.23 14.17
N LYS A 3 3.19 -26.17 15.31
CA LYS A 3 3.69 -25.47 16.50
C LYS A 3 4.22 -26.49 17.51
N MET A 4 5.41 -26.23 18.05
CA MET A 4 5.96 -27.02 19.17
C MET A 4 5.42 -26.43 20.47
N VAL A 5 4.56 -27.19 21.16
CA VAL A 5 4.14 -26.85 22.52
C VAL A 5 4.61 -27.98 23.42
N ASN A 6 5.46 -27.66 24.41
CA ASN A 6 5.94 -28.62 25.41
C ASN A 6 6.68 -29.86 24.85
N GLY A 7 7.32 -29.75 23.69
CA GLY A 7 8.10 -30.85 23.08
C GLY A 7 7.31 -31.79 22.16
N GLU A 8 6.00 -31.58 21.99
CA GLU A 8 5.18 -32.32 21.02
C GLU A 8 4.76 -31.43 19.84
N ILE A 9 4.73 -32.01 18.64
CA ILE A 9 4.33 -31.35 17.41
C ILE A 9 2.79 -31.39 17.35
N ILE A 10 2.15 -30.28 17.69
CA ILE A 10 0.70 -30.13 17.54
C ILE A 10 0.44 -29.57 16.13
N ALA A 11 -0.29 -30.32 15.31
CA ALA A 11 -0.81 -29.80 14.05
C ALA A 11 -1.78 -28.65 14.38
N MET A 12 -1.52 -27.44 13.86
CA MET A 12 -2.51 -26.36 13.93
C MET A 12 -3.84 -26.91 13.43
N THR A 13 -4.86 -26.81 14.27
CA THR A 13 -6.20 -27.27 13.91
C THR A 13 -6.71 -26.42 12.74
N ALA A 14 -7.61 -26.96 11.92
CA ALA A 14 -8.15 -26.24 10.77
C ALA A 14 -8.80 -24.89 11.16
N GLU A 15 -9.33 -24.80 12.39
CA GLU A 15 -9.91 -23.58 12.96
C GLU A 15 -8.84 -22.50 13.24
N GLU A 16 -7.68 -22.88 13.78
CA GLU A 16 -6.57 -21.94 14.02
C GLU A 16 -5.99 -21.41 12.69
N ILE A 17 -5.88 -22.28 11.67
CA ILE A 17 -5.43 -21.86 10.34
C ILE A 17 -6.42 -20.86 9.71
N ALA A 18 -7.72 -21.11 9.87
CA ALA A 18 -8.75 -20.21 9.35
C ALA A 18 -8.75 -18.85 10.09
N ALA A 19 -8.50 -18.83 11.40
CA ALA A 19 -8.41 -17.61 12.17
C ALA A 19 -7.21 -16.73 11.73
N ASP A 20 -6.03 -17.34 11.58
CA ASP A 20 -4.84 -16.63 11.10
C ASP A 20 -5.06 -16.07 9.68
N GLN A 21 -5.64 -16.84 8.77
CA GLN A 21 -5.96 -16.37 7.41
C GLN A 21 -6.93 -15.18 7.37
N LEU A 22 -7.86 -15.10 8.33
CA LEU A 22 -8.79 -13.97 8.46
C LEU A 22 -8.10 -12.72 9.01
N GLU A 23 -7.26 -12.87 10.03
CA GLU A 23 -6.42 -11.80 10.58
C GLU A 23 -5.51 -11.20 9.50
N ASP A 24 -4.86 -12.08 8.74
CA ASP A 24 -4.00 -11.78 7.61
C ASP A 24 -4.72 -10.94 6.54
N ALA A 25 -5.90 -11.39 6.12
CA ALA A 25 -6.74 -10.67 5.16
C ALA A 25 -7.18 -9.29 5.70
N TYR A 26 -7.48 -9.20 6.99
CA TYR A 26 -7.86 -7.95 7.64
C TYR A 26 -6.70 -6.93 7.67
N ILE A 27 -5.49 -7.38 8.06
CA ILE A 27 -4.30 -6.53 8.07
C ILE A 27 -4.01 -6.05 6.65
N LEU A 28 -4.05 -6.94 5.65
CA LEU A 28 -3.84 -6.58 4.26
C LEU A 28 -4.84 -5.51 3.79
N GLN A 29 -6.13 -5.70 4.08
CA GLN A 29 -7.17 -4.74 3.72
C GLN A 29 -6.95 -3.38 4.38
N LYS A 30 -6.60 -3.36 5.67
CA LYS A 30 -6.33 -2.14 6.43
C LYS A 30 -5.13 -1.39 5.86
N THR A 31 -4.06 -2.08 5.53
CA THR A 31 -2.87 -1.42 4.97
C THR A 31 -3.15 -0.85 3.58
N TRP A 32 -3.86 -1.57 2.72
CA TRP A 32 -4.32 -1.02 1.43
C TRP A 32 -5.29 0.16 1.57
N SER A 33 -6.08 0.20 2.64
CA SER A 33 -6.94 1.35 2.95
C SER A 33 -6.09 2.61 3.19
N ASN A 34 -5.04 2.51 3.99
CA ASN A 34 -4.12 3.63 4.27
C ASN A 34 -3.43 4.13 3.00
N VAL A 35 -3.01 3.22 2.12
CA VAL A 35 -2.41 3.56 0.82
C VAL A 35 -3.39 4.35 -0.04
N ARG A 36 -4.63 3.88 -0.16
CA ARG A 36 -5.67 4.58 -0.94
C ARG A 36 -6.00 5.95 -0.35
N LEU A 37 -6.00 6.09 0.97
CA LEU A 37 -6.17 7.38 1.65
C LEU A 37 -5.04 8.34 1.29
N LYS A 38 -3.78 7.92 1.40
CA LYS A 38 -2.62 8.75 1.02
C LYS A 38 -2.66 9.15 -0.46
N ARG A 39 -2.98 8.21 -1.35
CA ARG A 39 -3.17 8.50 -2.78
C ARG A 39 -4.25 9.55 -3.01
N ASN A 40 -5.39 9.43 -2.35
CA ASN A 40 -6.50 10.38 -2.49
C ASN A 40 -6.11 11.77 -1.97
N ALA A 41 -5.36 11.85 -0.87
CA ALA A 41 -4.83 13.11 -0.36
C ALA A 41 -3.91 13.79 -1.39
N LEU A 42 -2.94 13.07 -1.97
CA LEU A 42 -2.03 13.60 -2.99
C LEU A 42 -2.75 14.01 -4.29
N LEU A 43 -3.79 13.28 -4.70
CA LEU A 43 -4.64 13.67 -5.83
C LEU A 43 -5.44 14.94 -5.52
N ALA A 44 -5.96 15.10 -4.30
CA ALA A 44 -6.67 16.30 -3.88
C ALA A 44 -5.73 17.52 -3.78
N GLU A 45 -4.53 17.32 -3.22
CA GLU A 45 -3.48 18.35 -3.15
C GLU A 45 -3.01 18.82 -4.52
N SER A 46 -3.17 18.01 -5.57
CA SER A 46 -2.83 18.39 -6.94
C SER A 46 -4.04 18.86 -7.76
N ASP A 47 -5.24 18.87 -7.18
CA ASP A 47 -6.49 19.18 -7.89
C ASP A 47 -6.66 20.66 -8.21
N TRP A 48 -6.16 21.56 -7.34
CA TRP A 48 -6.19 23.01 -7.57
C TRP A 48 -5.39 23.44 -8.81
N ARG A 49 -4.46 22.62 -9.29
CA ARG A 49 -3.70 22.86 -10.53
C ARG A 49 -4.48 22.52 -11.81
N ALA A 50 -5.59 21.79 -11.68
CA ALA A 50 -6.48 21.48 -12.80
C ALA A 50 -7.54 22.58 -13.03
N MET A 51 -7.35 23.78 -12.46
CA MET A 51 -8.21 24.93 -12.71
C MET A 51 -8.13 25.32 -14.20
N SER A 52 -9.27 25.72 -14.78
CA SER A 52 -9.42 26.00 -16.22
C SER A 52 -8.48 27.07 -16.77
N ASP A 53 -7.88 27.88 -15.89
CA ASP A 53 -6.96 28.97 -16.20
C ASP A 53 -5.50 28.50 -16.36
N LEU A 54 -5.21 27.23 -16.03
CA LEU A 54 -3.87 26.66 -16.06
C LEU A 54 -3.82 25.47 -17.02
N THR A 55 -2.93 25.54 -18.02
CA THR A 55 -2.54 24.37 -18.79
C THR A 55 -1.76 23.43 -17.86
N LEU A 56 -2.37 22.31 -17.48
CA LEU A 56 -1.71 21.29 -16.67
C LEU A 56 -0.48 20.76 -17.42
N SER A 57 0.71 20.94 -16.86
CA SER A 57 1.95 20.45 -17.48
C SER A 57 1.95 18.92 -17.59
N ASP A 58 2.71 18.39 -18.54
CA ASP A 58 2.79 16.95 -18.76
C ASP A 58 3.42 16.20 -17.56
N GLU A 59 4.23 16.89 -16.76
CA GLU A 59 4.76 16.38 -15.49
C GLU A 59 3.64 16.11 -14.48
N TRP A 60 2.68 17.03 -14.34
CA TRP A 60 1.54 16.85 -13.43
C TRP A 60 0.56 15.78 -13.92
N LYS A 61 0.38 15.64 -15.24
CA LYS A 61 -0.39 14.53 -15.82
C LYS A 61 0.26 13.19 -15.48
N THR A 62 1.58 13.09 -15.69
CA THR A 62 2.38 11.88 -15.37
C THR A 62 2.32 11.56 -13.88
N TYR A 63 2.50 12.57 -13.01
CA TYR A 63 2.40 12.41 -11.56
C TYR A 63 1.04 11.86 -11.11
N ARG A 64 -0.06 12.46 -11.58
CA ARG A 64 -1.42 12.03 -11.22
C ARG A 64 -1.75 10.63 -11.76
N GLN A 65 -1.22 10.27 -12.92
CA GLN A 65 -1.35 8.92 -13.47
C GLN A 65 -0.58 7.92 -12.60
N ALA A 66 0.68 8.21 -12.28
CA ALA A 66 1.51 7.36 -11.43
C ALA A 66 0.88 7.15 -10.04
N LEU A 67 0.22 8.17 -9.45
CA LEU A 67 -0.53 8.00 -8.20
C LEU A 67 -1.68 6.99 -8.34
N ARG A 68 -2.41 7.00 -9.45
CA ARG A 68 -3.50 6.05 -9.71
C ARG A 68 -2.95 4.64 -9.90
N ASP A 69 -1.80 4.53 -10.54
CA ASP A 69 -1.13 3.26 -10.83
C ASP A 69 -0.49 2.62 -9.57
N ILE A 70 -0.47 3.29 -8.41
CA ILE A 70 0.00 2.67 -7.16
C ILE A 70 -0.75 1.38 -6.82
N THR A 71 -2.04 1.28 -7.17
CA THR A 71 -2.82 0.06 -6.91
C THR A 71 -2.44 -1.12 -7.81
N THR A 72 -1.61 -0.91 -8.84
CA THR A 72 -1.09 -1.98 -9.70
C THR A 72 0.27 -2.51 -9.25
N GLN A 73 0.90 -1.87 -8.25
CA GLN A 73 2.16 -2.34 -7.67
C GLN A 73 1.90 -3.58 -6.83
N THR A 74 2.05 -4.77 -7.44
CA THR A 74 1.90 -6.07 -6.78
C THR A 74 3.03 -6.35 -5.79
N ASP A 75 4.21 -5.79 -6.06
CA ASP A 75 5.44 -6.00 -5.29
C ASP A 75 5.49 -5.11 -4.05
N ALA A 76 4.48 -4.25 -3.88
CA ALA A 76 4.28 -3.46 -2.69
C ALA A 76 3.98 -4.32 -1.46
N ILE A 77 3.41 -5.51 -1.65
CA ILE A 77 3.05 -6.41 -0.55
C ILE A 77 4.22 -7.36 -0.30
N SER A 78 5.00 -7.10 0.74
CA SER A 78 5.95 -8.07 1.26
C SER A 78 5.24 -8.93 2.31
N ILE A 79 5.17 -10.25 2.04
CA ILE A 79 4.78 -11.22 3.05
C ILE A 79 6.02 -11.46 3.92
N SER A 80 6.13 -10.71 5.01
CA SER A 80 7.08 -11.03 6.08
C SER A 80 6.48 -12.16 6.92
N ALA A 81 7.33 -13.08 7.40
CA ALA A 81 6.93 -14.33 8.05
C ALA A 81 5.84 -14.18 9.15
N ASN A 82 5.71 -12.99 9.76
CA ASN A 82 4.70 -12.69 10.78
C ASN A 82 3.99 -11.33 10.57
N SER A 83 4.02 -10.73 9.38
CA SER A 83 3.38 -9.42 9.14
C SER A 83 3.17 -9.13 7.65
N TYR A 84 1.99 -8.65 7.28
CA TYR A 84 1.78 -8.01 5.97
C TYR A 84 2.32 -6.59 6.05
N VAL A 85 3.38 -6.33 5.29
CA VAL A 85 3.94 -4.98 5.17
C VAL A 85 3.70 -4.51 3.75
N VAL A 86 3.27 -3.26 3.62
CA VAL A 86 3.15 -2.60 2.32
C VAL A 86 4.23 -1.52 2.23
N ASP A 87 5.47 -1.95 2.42
CA ASP A 87 6.66 -1.09 2.57
C ASP A 87 7.30 -0.69 1.23
N ASN A 88 7.07 -1.48 0.19
CA ASN A 88 7.71 -1.29 -1.12
C ASN A 88 6.84 -0.52 -2.12
N ILE A 89 5.92 0.34 -1.64
CA ILE A 89 5.18 1.24 -2.54
C ILE A 89 6.11 2.38 -2.97
N ILE A 90 6.33 2.45 -4.27
CA ILE A 90 7.02 3.57 -4.91
C ILE A 90 5.99 4.69 -5.13
N TRP A 91 6.13 5.78 -4.39
CA TRP A 91 5.33 6.99 -4.56
C TRP A 91 5.98 7.91 -5.59
N PRO A 92 5.24 8.45 -6.56
CA PRO A 92 5.80 9.42 -7.50
C PRO A 92 6.16 10.71 -6.76
N GLU A 93 7.19 11.39 -7.25
CA GLU A 93 7.61 12.68 -6.70
C GLU A 93 6.74 13.82 -7.22
N VAL A 94 6.44 14.77 -6.34
CA VAL A 94 5.65 15.95 -6.72
C VAL A 94 6.48 16.81 -7.68
N PRO A 95 5.94 17.17 -8.87
CA PRO A 95 6.66 18.04 -9.81
C PRO A 95 7.02 19.39 -9.18
N GLY A 96 8.30 19.74 -9.23
CA GLY A 96 8.83 20.97 -8.63
C GLY A 96 9.11 20.89 -7.12
N ALA A 97 9.08 19.71 -6.51
CA ALA A 97 9.61 19.52 -5.16
C ALA A 97 11.13 19.78 -5.18
N VAL A 98 11.56 20.84 -4.50
CA VAL A 98 12.98 21.10 -4.27
C VAL A 98 13.44 20.07 -3.24
N ILE A 99 14.24 19.10 -3.67
CA ILE A 99 14.97 18.22 -2.77
C ILE A 99 15.97 19.08 -1.99
N ASN A 100 15.69 19.34 -0.71
CA ASN A 100 16.78 19.68 0.20
C ASN A 100 17.47 18.36 0.54
N SER A 101 18.49 18.06 -0.25
CA SER A 101 19.43 16.95 -0.07
C SER A 101 20.14 17.00 1.27
#